data_AF-A0A962WV06-F1
#
_entry.id   AF-A0A962WV06-F1
#
_cell.length_a   1.000
_cell.length_b   1.000
_cell.length_c   1.000
_cell.angle_alpha   90.00
_cell.angle_beta   90.00
_cell.angle_gamma   90.00
#
_symmetry.space_group_name_H-M   'P 1'
#
loop_
_entity.id
_entity.type
_entity.pdbx_description
1 polymer ?
#
loop_
_entity_poly.entity_id
_entity_poly.type
_entity_poly.pdbx_seq_one_letter_code
_entity_poly.pdbx_strand_id
1 'polypeptide(L)'
;SIQETTAWLEEMAVQIDQNADAAQNADGLMKETLGVVGTANGSMLELQKSMVHMEKTSEEIQKIIKAIDDIAFQTNLLALNAAVEAARAGDAGAGFAVVADEVRKLAMRSTEAAQDTSNLIEETVSQIRSGVRLAERSRSDFENASTSASHVGTLIGQITDASRDQAHGVKRVTSALSGIDHVVQQNA
;
A
#
# COMPACT_ATOMS: atom_id res chain seq x y z
N SER A 1 -14.36 -60.36 -7.71
CA SER A 1 -15.03 -59.25 -8.41
C SER A 1 -15.87 -58.35 -7.48
N ILE A 2 -16.61 -58.84 -6.46
CA ILE A 2 -17.26 -57.93 -5.46
C ILE A 2 -16.26 -57.38 -4.44
N GLN A 3 -15.39 -58.24 -3.88
CA GLN A 3 -14.35 -57.84 -2.93
C GLN A 3 -13.42 -56.75 -3.48
N GLU A 4 -13.12 -56.81 -4.77
CA GLU A 4 -12.28 -55.84 -5.47
C GLU A 4 -12.98 -54.48 -5.62
N THR A 5 -14.29 -54.47 -5.89
CA THR A 5 -15.11 -53.23 -5.90
C THR A 5 -15.22 -52.62 -4.50
N THR A 6 -15.38 -53.44 -3.46
CA THR A 6 -15.41 -52.97 -2.08
C THR A 6 -14.08 -52.33 -1.67
N ALA A 7 -12.95 -52.95 -2.01
CA ALA A 7 -11.61 -52.41 -1.75
C ALA A 7 -11.40 -51.05 -2.45
N TRP A 8 -11.83 -50.92 -3.70
CA TRP A 8 -11.77 -49.66 -4.44
C TRP A 8 -12.65 -48.55 -3.82
N LEU A 9 -13.82 -48.91 -3.27
CA LEU A 9 -14.69 -47.96 -2.56
C LEU A 9 -14.10 -47.51 -1.22
N GLU A 10 -13.39 -48.38 -0.51
CA GLU A 10 -12.64 -48.00 0.70
C GLU A 10 -11.52 -47.02 0.37
N GLU A 11 -10.76 -47.28 -0.70
CA GLU A 11 -9.71 -46.37 -1.17
C GLU A 11 -10.30 -45.01 -1.61
N MET A 12 -11.43 -45.03 -2.32
CA MET A 12 -12.17 -43.81 -2.68
C MET A 12 -12.63 -43.03 -1.44
N ALA A 13 -13.14 -43.71 -0.41
CA ALA A 13 -13.55 -43.05 0.84
C ALA A 13 -12.36 -42.33 1.51
N VAL A 14 -11.18 -42.95 1.53
CA VAL A 14 -9.95 -42.34 2.04
C VAL A 14 -9.58 -41.10 1.23
N GLN A 15 -9.65 -41.17 -0.10
CA GLN A 15 -9.31 -40.04 -0.96
C GLN A 15 -10.31 -38.88 -0.84
N ILE A 16 -11.59 -39.17 -0.63
CA ILE A 16 -12.60 -38.16 -0.35
C ILE A 16 -12.33 -37.44 0.98
N ASP A 17 -11.95 -38.18 2.03
CA ASP A 17 -11.61 -37.62 3.34
C ASP A 17 -10.38 -36.70 3.24
N GLN A 18 -9.34 -37.14 2.52
CA GLN A 18 -8.15 -36.34 2.22
C GLN A 18 -8.49 -35.05 1.45
N ASN A 19 -9.42 -35.11 0.49
CA ASN A 19 -9.87 -33.93 -0.25
C ASN A 19 -10.61 -32.94 0.66
N ALA A 20 -11.47 -33.43 1.55
CA ALA A 20 -12.19 -32.60 2.52
C ALA A 20 -11.21 -31.90 3.48
N ASP A 21 -10.23 -32.62 4.00
CA ASP A 21 -9.16 -32.07 4.86
C ASP A 21 -8.31 -31.03 4.12
N ALA A 22 -7.91 -31.32 2.87
CA ALA A 22 -7.14 -30.39 2.05
C ALA A 22 -7.93 -29.11 1.78
N ALA A 23 -9.24 -29.22 1.49
CA ALA A 23 -10.12 -28.08 1.31
C ALA A 23 -10.24 -27.26 2.61
N GLN A 24 -10.43 -27.91 3.77
CA GLN A 24 -10.51 -27.20 5.05
C GLN A 24 -9.21 -26.44 5.38
N ASN A 25 -8.05 -27.03 5.10
CA ASN A 25 -6.76 -26.34 5.26
C ASN A 25 -6.63 -25.14 4.30
N ALA A 26 -7.06 -25.29 3.05
CA ALA A 26 -7.06 -24.21 2.08
C ALA A 26 -7.99 -23.04 2.48
N ASP A 27 -9.16 -23.33 3.07
CA ASP A 27 -10.06 -22.30 3.63
C ASP A 27 -9.40 -21.52 4.77
N GLY A 28 -8.68 -22.22 5.65
CA GLY A 28 -7.87 -21.59 6.71
C GLY A 28 -6.83 -20.61 6.15
N LEU A 29 -6.07 -21.04 5.13
CA LEU A 29 -5.09 -20.18 4.46
C LEU A 29 -5.73 -18.97 3.76
N MET A 30 -6.93 -19.13 3.19
CA MET A 30 -7.66 -18.02 2.59
C MET A 30 -8.14 -17.01 3.62
N LYS A 31 -8.60 -17.45 4.79
CA LYS A 31 -8.94 -16.55 5.91
C LYS A 31 -7.73 -15.77 6.40
N GLU A 32 -6.58 -16.42 6.53
CA GLU A 32 -5.32 -15.75 6.88
C GLU A 32 -4.94 -14.70 5.82
N THR A 33 -5.01 -15.08 4.54
CA THR A 33 -4.72 -14.19 3.41
C THR A 33 -5.64 -12.96 3.43
N LEU A 34 -6.93 -13.14 3.68
CA LEU A 34 -7.88 -12.03 3.84
C LEU A 34 -7.50 -11.10 4.99
N GLY A 35 -6.99 -11.64 6.11
CA GLY A 35 -6.48 -10.85 7.23
C GLY A 35 -5.25 -10.01 6.86
N VAL A 36 -4.30 -10.60 6.13
CA VAL A 36 -3.10 -9.89 5.65
C VAL A 36 -3.49 -8.78 4.68
N VAL A 37 -4.38 -9.04 3.72
CA VAL A 37 -4.88 -8.04 2.78
C VAL A 37 -5.60 -6.90 3.50
N GLY A 38 -6.42 -7.21 4.51
CA GLY A 38 -7.08 -6.21 5.34
C GLY A 38 -6.08 -5.31 6.08
N THR A 39 -5.01 -5.89 6.61
CA THR A 39 -3.92 -5.15 7.27
C THR A 39 -3.19 -4.24 6.28
N ALA A 40 -2.85 -4.76 5.10
CA ALA A 40 -2.22 -3.98 4.03
C ALA A 40 -3.09 -2.79 3.60
N ASN A 41 -4.40 -2.97 3.51
CA ASN A 41 -5.34 -1.91 3.19
C ASN A 41 -5.35 -0.81 4.28
N GLY A 42 -5.29 -1.20 5.55
CA GLY A 42 -5.13 -0.28 6.68
C GLY A 42 -3.84 0.53 6.61
N SER A 43 -2.70 -0.13 6.33
CA SER A 43 -1.41 0.54 6.15
C SER A 43 -1.42 1.53 4.97
N MET A 44 -2.11 1.22 3.87
CA MET A 44 -2.26 2.15 2.74
C MET A 44 -3.04 3.42 3.14
N LEU A 45 -4.07 3.30 3.99
CA LEU A 45 -4.81 4.45 4.50
C LEU A 45 -3.94 5.32 5.43
N GLU A 46 -3.12 4.71 6.28
CA GLU A 46 -2.17 5.45 7.13
C GLU A 46 -1.08 6.15 6.32
N LEU A 47 -0.58 5.49 5.27
CA LEU A 47 0.34 6.08 4.31
C LEU A 47 -0.27 7.31 3.63
N GLN A 48 -1.52 7.21 3.16
CA GLN A 48 -2.24 8.33 2.56
C GLN A 48 -2.39 9.51 3.52
N LYS A 49 -2.75 9.25 4.79
CA LYS A 49 -2.82 10.31 5.82
C LYS A 49 -1.47 10.98 6.05
N SER A 50 -0.39 10.20 6.11
CA SER A 50 0.97 10.72 6.27
C SER A 50 1.37 11.60 5.09
N MET A 51 1.07 11.18 3.86
CA MET A 51 1.34 11.96 2.66
C MET A 51 0.56 13.29 2.62
N VAL A 52 -0.71 13.30 3.03
CA VAL A 52 -1.50 14.55 3.16
C VAL A 52 -0.89 15.48 4.21
N HIS A 53 -0.41 14.93 5.34
CA HIS A 53 0.28 15.73 6.34
C HIS A 53 1.61 16.31 5.82
N MET A 54 2.36 15.53 5.04
CA MET A 54 3.59 15.98 4.38
C MET A 54 3.30 17.10 3.38
N GLU A 55 2.25 16.97 2.55
CA GLU A 55 1.84 18.03 1.62
C GLU A 55 1.56 19.35 2.37
N LYS A 56 0.75 19.30 3.43
CA LYS A 56 0.46 20.48 4.26
C LYS A 56 1.72 21.08 4.88
N THR A 57 2.65 20.25 5.33
CA THR A 57 3.91 20.71 5.93
C THR A 57 4.78 21.40 4.88
N SER A 58 4.86 20.84 3.67
CA SER A 58 5.56 21.47 2.54
C SER A 58 4.96 22.82 2.15
N GLU A 59 3.63 22.98 2.19
CA GLU A 59 2.98 24.27 1.97
C GLU A 59 3.34 25.32 3.03
N GLU A 60 3.48 24.91 4.31
CA GLU A 60 3.94 25.82 5.36
C GLU A 60 5.41 26.21 5.16
N ILE A 61 6.28 25.26 4.78
CA ILE A 61 7.69 25.57 4.45
C ILE A 61 7.75 26.55 3.27
N GLN A 62 6.92 26.37 2.24
CA GLN A 62 6.85 27.28 1.10
C GLN A 62 6.55 28.73 1.52
N LYS A 63 5.64 28.92 2.49
CA LYS A 63 5.34 30.27 3.05
C LYS A 63 6.55 30.87 3.76
N ILE A 64 7.30 30.06 4.51
CA ILE A 64 8.51 30.49 5.21
C ILE A 64 9.58 30.91 4.20
N ILE A 65 9.82 30.12 3.15
CA ILE A 65 10.77 30.45 2.09
C ILE A 65 10.39 31.75 1.39
N LYS A 66 9.10 31.97 1.11
CA LYS A 66 8.62 33.24 0.55
C LYS A 66 8.90 34.43 1.47
N ALA A 67 8.70 34.28 2.78
CA ALA A 67 9.03 35.33 3.74
C ALA A 67 10.55 35.62 3.77
N ILE A 68 11.39 34.61 3.61
CA ILE A 68 12.86 34.78 3.50
C ILE A 68 13.22 35.57 2.24
N ASP A 69 12.60 35.26 1.10
CA ASP A 69 12.78 35.99 -0.16
C ASP A 69 12.36 37.46 -0.01
N ASP A 70 11.21 37.73 0.60
CA ASP A 70 10.72 39.09 0.89
C ASP A 70 11.71 39.86 1.79
N ILE A 71 12.28 39.23 2.83
CA ILE A 71 13.30 39.83 3.71
C ILE A 71 14.59 40.11 2.93
N ALA A 72 15.03 39.17 2.08
CA ALA A 72 16.22 39.34 1.26
C ALA A 72 16.04 40.52 0.28
N PHE A 73 14.87 40.63 -0.35
CA PHE A 73 14.53 41.76 -1.22
C PHE A 73 14.54 43.10 -0.47
N GLN A 74 13.94 43.17 0.72
CA GLN A 74 13.99 44.37 1.56
C GLN A 74 15.42 44.74 1.98
N THR A 75 16.23 43.74 2.33
CA THR A 75 17.64 43.93 2.69
C THR A 75 18.45 44.48 1.50
N ASN A 76 18.18 43.97 0.30
CA ASN A 76 18.79 44.45 -0.93
C ASN A 76 18.43 45.93 -1.21
N LEU A 77 17.18 46.32 -1.00
CA LEU A 77 16.74 47.72 -1.13
C LEU A 77 17.38 48.64 -0.08
N LEU A 78 17.50 48.19 1.18
CA LEU A 78 18.19 48.93 2.24
C LEU A 78 19.67 49.12 1.91
N ALA A 79 20.34 48.08 1.40
CA ALA A 79 21.73 48.13 0.99
C ALA A 79 21.94 49.10 -0.19
N LEU A 80 21.02 49.12 -1.16
CA LEU A 80 21.04 50.08 -2.26
C LEU A 80 20.92 51.52 -1.77
N ASN A 81 19.98 51.79 -0.86
CA ASN A 81 19.82 53.12 -0.26
C ASN A 81 21.07 53.54 0.52
N ALA A 82 21.68 52.63 1.26
CA ALA A 82 22.94 52.89 1.98
C ALA A 82 24.10 53.20 1.02
N ALA A 83 24.20 52.49 -0.10
CA ALA A 83 25.21 52.76 -1.12
C ALA A 83 25.03 54.15 -1.76
N VAL A 84 23.79 54.58 -2.00
CA VAL A 84 23.48 55.92 -2.52
C VAL A 84 23.88 57.01 -1.52
N GLU A 85 23.54 56.84 -0.24
CA GLU A 85 23.90 57.83 0.79
C GLU A 85 25.42 57.87 1.05
N ALA A 86 26.09 56.72 0.98
CA ALA A 86 27.55 56.65 1.05
C ALA A 86 28.23 57.39 -0.12
N ALA A 87 27.72 57.25 -1.34
CA ALA A 87 28.19 58.01 -2.50
C ALA A 87 27.97 59.53 -2.32
N ARG A 88 26.85 59.92 -1.70
CA ARG A 88 26.54 61.33 -1.40
C ARG A 88 27.47 61.95 -0.36
N ALA A 89 27.96 61.15 0.59
CA ALA A 89 28.91 61.57 1.62
C ALA A 89 30.37 61.68 1.11
N GLY A 90 30.65 61.28 -0.14
CA GLY A 90 31.99 61.36 -0.73
C GLY A 90 33.03 60.55 0.05
N ASP A 91 34.19 61.14 0.32
CA ASP A 91 35.31 60.46 0.99
C ASP A 91 34.96 59.96 2.40
N ALA A 92 34.04 60.64 3.10
CA ALA A 92 33.58 60.21 4.42
C ALA A 92 32.70 58.94 4.38
N GLY A 93 32.11 58.63 3.22
CA GLY A 93 31.24 57.48 3.00
C GLY A 93 31.93 56.23 2.45
N ALA A 94 33.22 56.29 2.11
CA ALA A 94 33.92 55.22 1.40
C ALA A 94 33.88 53.86 2.13
N GLY A 95 34.04 53.85 3.46
CA GLY A 95 33.92 52.63 4.27
C GLY A 95 32.49 52.07 4.32
N PHE A 96 31.48 52.94 4.38
CA PHE A 96 30.07 52.54 4.36
C PHE A 96 29.65 51.98 2.99
N ALA A 97 30.20 52.49 1.89
CA ALA A 97 29.93 52.00 0.54
C ALA A 97 30.34 50.53 0.37
N VAL A 98 31.48 50.12 0.94
CA VAL A 98 31.97 48.73 0.89
C VAL A 98 31.02 47.80 1.66
N VAL A 99 30.61 48.21 2.86
CA VAL A 99 29.66 47.42 3.66
C VAL A 99 28.32 47.29 2.95
N ALA A 100 27.82 48.37 2.34
CA ALA A 100 26.57 48.35 1.58
C ALA A 100 26.62 47.38 0.39
N ASP A 101 27.71 47.35 -0.38
CA ASP A 101 27.85 46.40 -1.49
C ASP A 101 27.92 44.94 -1.00
N GLU A 102 28.59 44.67 0.12
CA GLU A 102 28.66 43.32 0.69
C GLU A 102 27.30 42.84 1.20
N VAL A 103 26.54 43.70 1.88
CA VAL A 103 25.16 43.40 2.31
C VAL A 103 24.26 43.16 1.09
N ARG A 104 24.43 43.94 0.02
CA ARG A 104 23.68 43.75 -1.24
C ARG A 104 23.96 42.38 -1.86
N LYS A 105 25.23 41.98 -1.94
CA LYS A 105 25.64 40.65 -2.45
C LYS A 105 25.05 39.54 -1.59
N LEU A 106 25.06 39.69 -0.26
CA LEU A 106 24.48 38.69 0.64
C LEU A 106 22.97 38.56 0.43
N ALA A 107 22.25 39.67 0.28
CA ALA A 107 20.82 39.69 0.01
C ALA A 107 20.45 39.01 -1.32
N MET A 108 21.22 39.26 -2.39
CA MET A 108 21.02 38.57 -3.68
C MET A 108 21.26 37.06 -3.56
N ARG A 109 22.31 36.64 -2.84
CA ARG A 109 22.58 35.21 -2.58
C ARG A 109 21.46 34.56 -1.76
N SER A 110 20.87 35.27 -0.81
CA SER A 110 19.72 34.78 -0.04
C SER A 110 18.47 34.60 -0.92
N THR A 111 18.24 35.52 -1.86
CA THR A 111 17.14 35.41 -2.85
C THR A 111 17.30 34.18 -3.73
N GLU A 112 18.51 33.97 -4.27
CA GLU A 112 18.84 32.80 -5.09
C GLU A 112 18.63 31.49 -4.32
N ALA A 113 19.16 31.40 -3.09
CA ALA A 113 18.98 30.22 -2.25
C ALA A 113 17.51 29.96 -1.87
N ALA A 114 16.72 31.03 -1.66
CA ALA A 114 15.29 30.91 -1.40
C ALA A 114 14.54 30.35 -2.63
N GLN A 115 14.87 30.83 -3.83
CA GLN A 115 14.30 30.30 -5.09
C GLN A 115 14.67 28.84 -5.32
N ASP A 116 15.94 28.46 -5.13
CA ASP A 116 16.36 27.06 -5.25
C ASP A 116 15.62 26.16 -4.27
N THR A 117 15.46 26.60 -3.02
CA THR A 117 14.72 25.86 -2.00
C THR A 117 13.23 25.74 -2.35
N SER A 118 12.63 26.81 -2.88
CA SER A 118 11.26 26.82 -3.38
C SER A 118 11.05 25.74 -4.46
N ASN A 119 11.96 25.67 -5.43
CA ASN A 119 11.89 24.68 -6.51
C ASN A 119 11.96 23.23 -5.96
N LEU A 120 12.83 22.97 -4.98
CA LEU A 120 12.93 21.66 -4.33
C LEU A 120 11.66 21.29 -3.56
N ILE A 121 11.00 22.25 -2.93
CA ILE A 121 9.73 22.04 -2.23
C ILE A 121 8.62 21.71 -3.24
N GLU A 122 8.53 22.44 -4.35
CA GLU A 122 7.56 22.16 -5.41
C GLU A 122 7.74 20.75 -5.99
N GLU A 123 8.98 20.34 -6.25
CA GLU A 123 9.30 18.97 -6.68
C GLU A 123 8.86 17.95 -5.62
N THR A 124 9.15 18.21 -4.35
CA THR A 124 8.76 17.35 -3.23
C THR A 124 7.24 17.19 -3.14
N VAL A 125 6.48 18.28 -3.29
CA VAL A 125 5.00 18.24 -3.33
C VAL A 125 4.49 17.42 -4.50
N SER A 126 5.10 17.56 -5.69
CA SER A 126 4.77 16.74 -6.85
C SER A 126 5.00 15.25 -6.60
N GLN A 127 6.13 14.89 -5.97
CA GLN A 127 6.44 13.51 -5.60
C GLN A 127 5.45 12.96 -4.57
N ILE A 128 5.09 13.73 -3.54
CA ILE A 128 4.07 13.36 -2.54
C ILE A 128 2.74 13.06 -3.23
N ARG A 129 2.26 13.93 -4.12
CA ARG A 129 1.02 13.72 -4.87
C ARG A 129 1.06 12.46 -5.73
N SER A 130 2.22 12.15 -6.32
CA SER A 130 2.42 10.89 -7.03
C SER A 130 2.33 9.68 -6.09
N GLY A 131 2.93 9.79 -4.90
CA GLY A 131 2.85 8.78 -3.84
C GLY A 131 1.41 8.53 -3.37
N VAL A 132 0.59 9.58 -3.22
CA VAL A 132 -0.84 9.44 -2.89
C VAL A 132 -1.57 8.62 -3.95
N ARG A 133 -1.40 8.94 -5.24
CA ARG A 133 -2.04 8.19 -6.33
C ARG A 133 -1.59 6.73 -6.37
N LEU A 134 -0.30 6.47 -6.09
CA LEU A 134 0.23 5.11 -6.04
C LEU A 134 -0.40 4.32 -4.88
N ALA A 135 -0.48 4.92 -3.69
CA ALA A 135 -1.13 4.31 -2.53
C ALA A 135 -2.61 4.00 -2.79
N GLU A 136 -3.34 4.91 -3.43
CA GLU A 136 -4.75 4.71 -3.83
C GLU A 136 -4.90 3.54 -4.82
N ARG A 137 -4.00 3.42 -5.80
CA ARG A 137 -3.99 2.30 -6.74
C ARG A 137 -3.70 0.98 -6.02
N SER A 138 -2.67 0.94 -5.16
CA SER A 138 -2.35 -0.25 -4.37
C SER A 138 -3.51 -0.67 -3.46
N ARG A 139 -4.23 0.29 -2.87
CA ARG A 139 -5.46 0.07 -2.11
C ARG A 139 -6.51 -0.65 -2.95
N SER A 140 -6.76 -0.18 -4.18
CA SER A 140 -7.70 -0.83 -5.11
C SER A 140 -7.25 -2.23 -5.51
N ASP A 141 -5.95 -2.44 -5.73
CA ASP A 141 -5.41 -3.77 -6.07
C ASP A 141 -5.60 -4.75 -4.90
N PHE A 142 -5.43 -4.30 -3.66
CA PHE A 142 -5.73 -5.10 -2.47
C PHE A 142 -7.23 -5.39 -2.29
N GLU A 143 -8.13 -4.46 -2.61
CA GLU A 143 -9.58 -4.72 -2.61
C GLU A 143 -9.97 -5.81 -3.62
N ASN A 144 -9.38 -5.78 -4.82
CA ASN A 144 -9.56 -6.81 -5.84
C ASN A 144 -9.00 -8.17 -5.37
N ALA A 145 -7.82 -8.18 -4.73
CA ALA A 145 -7.24 -9.38 -4.15
C ALA A 145 -8.12 -9.96 -3.03
N SER A 146 -8.69 -9.11 -2.16
CA SER A 146 -9.63 -9.52 -1.12
C SER A 146 -10.88 -10.18 -1.70
N THR A 147 -11.46 -9.57 -2.73
CA THR A 147 -12.63 -10.12 -3.44
C THR A 147 -12.31 -11.48 -4.06
N SER A 148 -11.15 -11.60 -4.69
CA SER A 148 -10.71 -12.85 -5.33
C SER A 148 -10.47 -13.96 -4.29
N ALA A 149 -9.80 -13.65 -3.18
CA ALA A 149 -9.57 -14.59 -2.08
C ALA A 149 -10.89 -15.04 -1.43
N SER A 150 -11.86 -14.13 -1.28
CA SER A 150 -13.20 -14.47 -0.78
C SER A 150 -13.95 -15.42 -1.72
N HIS A 151 -13.83 -15.22 -3.04
CA HIS A 151 -14.41 -16.12 -4.03
C HIS A 151 -13.78 -17.51 -3.98
N VAL A 152 -12.45 -17.58 -3.88
CA VAL A 152 -11.72 -18.85 -3.72
C VAL A 152 -12.15 -19.56 -2.43
N GLY A 153 -12.26 -18.85 -1.30
CA GLY A 153 -12.79 -19.43 -0.06
C GLY A 153 -14.20 -20.02 -0.21
N THR A 154 -15.08 -19.35 -0.97
CA THR A 154 -16.42 -19.86 -1.26
C THR A 154 -16.37 -21.17 -2.06
N LEU A 155 -15.53 -21.23 -3.10
CA LEU A 155 -15.36 -22.44 -3.91
C LEU A 155 -14.77 -23.60 -3.08
N ILE A 156 -13.83 -23.30 -2.18
CA ILE A 156 -13.27 -24.29 -1.26
C ILE A 156 -14.36 -24.85 -0.34
N GLY A 157 -15.24 -24.00 0.21
CA GLY A 157 -16.39 -24.44 1.01
C GLY A 157 -17.30 -25.39 0.22
N GLN A 158 -17.56 -25.09 -1.05
CA GLN A 158 -18.33 -25.98 -1.92
C GLN A 158 -17.63 -27.33 -2.17
N ILE A 159 -16.30 -27.35 -2.26
CA ILE A 159 -15.53 -28.60 -2.37
C ILE A 159 -15.67 -29.43 -1.09
N THR A 160 -15.53 -28.81 0.08
CA THR A 160 -15.72 -29.50 1.37
C THR A 160 -17.12 -30.13 1.47
N ASP A 161 -18.16 -29.39 1.11
CA ASP A 161 -19.54 -29.89 1.12
C ASP A 161 -19.73 -31.04 0.11
N ALA A 162 -19.23 -30.89 -1.12
CA ALA A 162 -19.30 -31.91 -2.15
C ALA A 162 -18.53 -33.19 -1.77
N SER A 163 -17.35 -33.07 -1.15
CA SER A 163 -16.59 -34.20 -0.64
C SER A 163 -17.36 -34.92 0.48
N ARG A 164 -18.02 -34.17 1.38
CA ARG A 164 -18.85 -34.78 2.43
C ARG A 164 -20.02 -35.57 1.83
N ASP A 165 -20.69 -35.02 0.82
CA ASP A 165 -21.76 -35.70 0.10
C ASP A 165 -21.27 -36.95 -0.64
N GLN A 166 -20.09 -36.88 -1.27
CA GLN A 166 -19.43 -38.03 -1.89
C GLN A 166 -19.14 -39.13 -0.86
N ALA A 167 -18.63 -38.78 0.33
CA ALA A 167 -18.37 -39.74 1.41
C ALA A 167 -19.65 -40.45 1.87
N HIS A 168 -20.75 -39.71 2.00
CA HIS A 168 -22.07 -40.28 2.27
C HIS A 168 -22.55 -41.20 1.13
N GLY A 169 -22.33 -40.80 -0.13
CA GLY A 169 -22.63 -41.59 -1.31
C GLY A 169 -21.89 -42.93 -1.33
N VAL A 170 -20.57 -42.90 -1.10
CA VAL A 170 -19.72 -44.09 -1.03
C VAL A 170 -20.19 -45.02 0.08
N LYS A 171 -20.46 -44.51 1.29
CA LYS A 171 -21.01 -45.32 2.40
C LYS A 171 -22.30 -46.06 2.01
N ARG A 172 -23.23 -45.41 1.31
CA ARG A 172 -24.46 -46.06 0.84
C ARG A 172 -24.19 -47.17 -0.17
N VAL A 173 -23.29 -46.94 -1.12
CA VAL A 173 -22.91 -47.95 -2.13
C VAL A 173 -22.23 -49.14 -1.46
N THR A 174 -21.30 -48.91 -0.53
CA THR A 174 -20.62 -49.96 0.24
C THR A 174 -21.63 -50.81 1.03
N SER A 175 -22.61 -50.18 1.70
CA SER A 175 -23.67 -50.92 2.40
C SER A 175 -24.54 -51.75 1.44
N ALA A 176 -24.91 -51.21 0.27
CA ALA A 176 -25.68 -51.94 -0.73
C ALA A 176 -24.91 -53.16 -1.28
N LEU A 177 -23.61 -53.01 -1.54
CA LEU A 177 -22.74 -54.10 -1.99
C LEU A 177 -22.60 -55.20 -0.94
N SER A 178 -22.48 -54.85 0.34
CA SER A 178 -22.47 -55.84 1.43
C SER A 178 -23.77 -56.67 1.47
N GLY A 179 -24.92 -56.03 1.21
CA GLY A 179 -26.19 -56.73 1.08
C GLY A 179 -26.24 -57.69 -0.13
N ILE A 180 -25.68 -57.27 -1.28
CA ILE A 180 -25.58 -58.12 -2.47
C ILE A 180 -24.63 -59.30 -2.22
N ASP A 181 -23.47 -59.07 -1.61
CA ASP A 181 -22.50 -60.12 -1.26
C ASP A 181 -23.14 -61.19 -0.38
N HIS A 182 -23.97 -60.79 0.59
CA HIS A 182 -24.73 -61.72 1.44
C HIS A 182 -25.72 -62.58 0.65
N VAL A 183 -26.48 -61.98 -0.29
CA VAL A 183 -27.43 -62.73 -1.13
C VAL A 183 -26.71 -63.67 -2.10
N VAL A 184 -25.57 -63.25 -2.65
CA VAL A 184 -24.73 -64.09 -3.52
C VAL A 184 -24.17 -65.28 -2.74
N GLN A 185 -23.67 -65.08 -1.52
CA GLN A 185 -23.21 -66.17 -0.66
C GLN A 185 -24.33 -67.11 -0.19
N GLN A 186 -25.57 -66.63 -0.06
CA GLN A 186 -26.72 -67.49 0.26
C GLN A 186 -27.20 -68.36 -0.91
N ASN A 187 -26.98 -67.89 -2.14
CA ASN A 187 -27.43 -68.57 -3.37
C ASN A 187 -26.33 -69.40 -4.06
N ALA A 188 -25.07 -69.30 -3.60
CA ALA A 188 -23.93 -70.09 -4.05
C ALA A 188 -23.74 -71.31 -3.14
#